data_AF-A0AAN9G6J0-F1
#
_entry.id   AF-A0AAN9G6J0-F1
#
_cell.length_a   1.000
_cell.length_b   1.000
_cell.length_c   1.000
_cell.angle_alpha   90.00
_cell.angle_beta   90.00
_cell.angle_gamma   90.00
#
_symmetry.space_group_name_H-M   'P 1'
#
loop_
_entity.id
_entity.type
_entity.pdbx_description
1 polymer ?
#
loop_
_entity_poly.entity_id
_entity_poly.type
_entity_poly.pdbx_seq_one_letter_code
_entity_poly.pdbx_strand_id
1 'polypeptide(L)'
;MTDTAKPPKQLLAEIGKVDPNKMKHVQTNEENSLPSAEDVAQEKSHLKHLEGITQFEPNALQHANTKERVVLPDTTTIAQEKTETELRERIGNFDKNNLKHTQPQEKVVLPTGEDVQQEKTEVELRKSIGEFDKNNLKHQQVDEKNPLPSTEAIEAEKKEEEFKHSIEGFNRKSLKKAETDVKNPLPTKEVIQQEKKAAK
;
A
#
# COMPACT_ATOMS: atom_id res chain seq x y z
N MET A 1 -40.12 27.15 -0.25
CA MET A 1 -39.96 26.17 -1.33
C MET A 1 -40.55 24.87 -0.80
N THR A 2 -41.86 24.65 -0.89
CA THR A 2 -42.50 23.96 -2.04
C THR A 2 -41.71 22.69 -2.35
N ASP A 3 -42.15 21.53 -1.89
CA ASP A 3 -43.06 20.75 -2.73
C ASP A 3 -43.96 19.85 -1.86
N THR A 4 -45.09 20.37 -1.37
CA THR A 4 -46.19 19.50 -0.95
C THR A 4 -47.01 19.22 -2.20
N ALA A 5 -46.61 18.16 -2.91
CA ALA A 5 -47.25 17.67 -4.13
C ALA A 5 -48.78 17.67 -3.95
N LYS A 6 -49.45 18.58 -4.65
CA LYS A 6 -50.91 18.68 -4.61
C LYS A 6 -51.46 17.35 -5.11
N PRO A 7 -52.33 16.65 -4.35
CA PRO A 7 -52.74 15.31 -4.73
C PRO A 7 -53.40 15.34 -6.12
N PRO A 8 -53.15 14.32 -6.97
CA PRO A 8 -53.80 14.21 -8.27
C PRO A 8 -55.31 14.41 -8.15
N LYS A 9 -55.89 15.31 -8.94
CA LYS A 9 -57.33 15.64 -8.88
C LYS A 9 -58.22 14.40 -9.03
N GLN A 10 -57.74 13.37 -9.72
CA GLN A 10 -58.41 12.08 -9.85
C GLN A 10 -58.57 11.37 -8.51
N LEU A 11 -57.53 11.33 -7.67
CA LEU A 11 -57.60 10.72 -6.34
C LEU A 11 -58.60 11.48 -5.48
N LEU A 12 -58.56 12.82 -5.43
CA LEU A 12 -59.54 13.63 -4.69
C LEU A 12 -61.00 13.36 -5.10
N ALA A 13 -61.25 13.18 -6.40
CA ALA A 13 -62.58 12.84 -6.90
C ALA A 13 -63.01 11.42 -6.52
N GLU A 14 -62.06 10.50 -6.37
CA GLU A 14 -62.31 9.09 -6.05
C GLU A 14 -62.59 8.88 -4.55
N ILE A 15 -61.85 9.55 -3.65
CA ILE A 15 -62.17 9.58 -2.20
C ILE A 15 -63.53 10.22 -1.93
N GLY A 16 -63.92 11.24 -2.70
CA GLY A 16 -65.25 11.86 -2.59
C GLY A 16 -66.41 10.95 -3.01
N LYS A 17 -66.13 9.87 -3.74
CA LYS A 17 -67.13 8.85 -4.11
C LYS A 17 -67.26 7.72 -3.09
N VAL A 18 -66.37 7.65 -2.09
CA VAL A 18 -66.46 6.64 -1.04
C VAL A 18 -67.63 6.99 -0.12
N ASP A 19 -68.72 6.23 -0.25
CA ASP A 19 -69.88 6.31 0.64
C ASP A 19 -69.44 5.88 2.05
N PRO A 20 -69.43 6.79 3.05
CA PRO A 20 -68.99 6.48 4.40
C PRO A 20 -69.80 5.34 5.03
N ASN A 21 -71.05 5.15 4.59
CA ASN A 21 -71.93 4.08 5.08
C ASN A 21 -71.54 2.70 4.56
N LYS A 22 -70.61 2.60 3.59
CA LYS A 22 -70.04 1.34 3.11
C LYS A 22 -68.71 0.98 3.77
N MET A 23 -68.17 1.85 4.62
CA MET A 23 -67.00 1.51 5.43
C MET A 23 -67.42 0.55 6.54
N LYS A 24 -66.63 -0.50 6.79
CA LYS A 24 -66.90 -1.40 7.91
C LYS A 24 -66.72 -0.62 9.21
N HIS A 25 -67.80 -0.49 9.98
CA HIS A 25 -67.70 0.07 11.33
C HIS A 25 -66.83 -0.87 12.17
N VAL A 26 -65.72 -0.37 12.70
CA VAL A 26 -64.92 -1.08 13.70
C VAL A 26 -65.39 -0.60 15.07
N GLN A 27 -65.79 -1.53 15.93
CA GLN A 27 -66.13 -1.23 17.32
C GLN A 27 -64.84 -1.29 18.14
N THR A 28 -64.45 -0.17 18.75
CA THR A 28 -63.29 -0.11 19.64
C THR A 28 -63.70 -0.67 21.01
N ASN A 29 -63.16 -1.82 21.40
CA ASN A 29 -63.30 -2.34 22.76
C ASN A 29 -62.07 -1.90 23.58
N GLU A 30 -62.30 -1.16 24.66
CA GLU A 30 -61.28 -0.85 25.66
C GLU A 30 -61.19 -2.03 26.64
N GLU A 31 -60.13 -2.83 26.49
CA GLU A 31 -59.81 -3.94 27.39
C GLU A 31 -59.28 -3.40 28.72
N ASN A 32 -60.18 -3.18 29.68
CA ASN A 32 -59.81 -2.79 31.05
C ASN A 32 -59.71 -4.05 31.93
N SER A 33 -58.71 -4.88 31.64
CA SER A 33 -58.47 -6.13 32.37
C SER A 33 -57.97 -5.82 33.79
N LEU A 34 -58.60 -6.43 34.79
CA LEU A 34 -58.14 -6.34 36.17
C LEU A 34 -56.77 -7.01 36.34
N PRO A 35 -55.92 -6.53 37.26
CA PRO A 35 -54.64 -7.17 37.53
C PRO A 35 -54.85 -8.64 37.89
N SER A 36 -53.97 -9.51 37.39
CA SER A 36 -54.05 -10.94 37.64
C SER A 36 -53.71 -11.25 39.11
N ALA A 37 -54.08 -12.45 39.56
CA ALA A 37 -53.70 -12.90 40.89
C ALA A 37 -52.17 -12.95 41.09
N GLU A 38 -51.42 -13.17 40.01
CA GLU A 38 -49.96 -13.16 40.02
C GLU A 38 -49.41 -11.74 40.18
N ASP A 39 -49.96 -10.76 39.45
CA ASP A 39 -49.56 -9.35 39.56
C ASP A 39 -49.75 -8.84 41.00
N VAL A 40 -50.90 -9.15 41.60
CA VAL A 40 -51.19 -8.77 43.00
C VAL A 40 -50.27 -9.48 43.98
N ALA A 41 -49.91 -10.74 43.73
CA ALA A 41 -48.99 -11.48 44.59
C ALA A 41 -47.57 -10.91 44.52
N GLN A 42 -47.10 -10.56 43.32
CA GLN A 42 -45.80 -9.90 43.11
C GLN A 42 -45.76 -8.54 43.79
N GLU A 43 -46.80 -7.72 43.62
CA GLU A 43 -46.90 -6.41 44.26
C GLU A 43 -46.87 -6.52 45.79
N LYS A 44 -47.63 -7.46 46.37
CA LYS A 44 -47.58 -7.73 47.82
C LYS A 44 -46.18 -8.14 48.29
N SER A 45 -45.49 -8.98 47.52
CA SER A 45 -44.12 -9.39 47.84
C SER A 45 -43.15 -8.21 47.81
N HIS A 46 -43.27 -7.35 46.79
CA HIS A 46 -42.45 -6.15 46.66
C HIS A 46 -42.69 -5.16 47.80
N LEU A 47 -43.96 -4.90 48.15
CA LEU A 47 -44.33 -4.04 49.27
C LEU A 47 -43.77 -4.56 50.59
N LYS A 48 -43.84 -5.88 50.83
CA LYS A 48 -43.25 -6.51 52.01
C LYS A 48 -41.72 -6.33 52.07
N HIS A 49 -41.04 -6.39 50.93
CA HIS A 49 -39.59 -6.17 50.88
C HIS A 49 -39.23 -4.72 51.20
N LEU A 50 -39.95 -3.77 50.60
CA LEU A 50 -39.79 -2.34 50.89
C LEU A 50 -40.05 -2.04 52.35
N GLU A 51 -41.12 -2.60 52.91
CA GLU A 51 -41.44 -2.46 54.33
C GLU A 51 -40.28 -2.94 55.20
N GLY A 52 -39.71 -4.12 54.90
CA GLY A 52 -38.53 -4.64 55.59
C GLY A 52 -37.28 -3.76 55.51
N ILE A 53 -37.05 -3.09 54.37
CA ILE A 53 -35.95 -2.10 54.23
C ILE A 53 -36.26 -0.83 55.02
N THR A 54 -37.50 -0.33 54.98
CA THR A 54 -37.88 0.90 55.70
C THR A 54 -37.86 0.74 57.22
N GLN A 55 -38.13 -0.47 57.71
CA GLN A 55 -38.07 -0.83 59.12
C GLN A 55 -36.70 -1.39 59.52
N PHE A 56 -35.73 -1.38 58.60
CA PHE A 56 -34.38 -1.87 58.90
C PHE A 56 -33.71 -0.94 59.90
N GLU A 57 -33.40 -1.45 61.09
CA GLU A 57 -32.67 -0.73 62.13
C GLU A 57 -31.16 -0.81 61.88
N PRO A 58 -30.48 0.27 61.45
CA PRO A 58 -29.05 0.22 61.16
C PRO A 58 -28.21 -0.11 62.40
N ASN A 59 -28.73 0.21 63.58
CA ASN A 59 -28.12 -0.11 64.87
C ASN A 59 -28.15 -1.61 65.22
N ALA A 60 -28.93 -2.41 64.49
CA ALA A 60 -28.94 -3.86 64.63
C ALA A 60 -27.78 -4.53 63.86
N LEU A 61 -27.04 -3.79 63.02
CA LEU A 61 -25.84 -4.29 62.38
C LEU A 61 -24.76 -4.57 63.42
N GLN A 62 -24.19 -5.77 63.36
CA GLN A 62 -23.04 -6.13 64.18
C GLN A 62 -21.84 -5.28 63.77
N HIS A 63 -21.10 -4.78 64.76
CA HIS A 63 -19.89 -3.99 64.49
C HIS A 63 -18.85 -4.87 63.77
N ALA A 64 -18.44 -4.44 62.57
CA ALA A 64 -17.35 -5.05 61.84
C ALA A 64 -16.05 -4.30 62.12
N ASN A 65 -15.02 -5.00 62.57
CA ASN A 65 -13.68 -4.42 62.68
C ASN A 65 -13.03 -4.40 61.29
N THR A 66 -13.07 -3.24 60.64
CA THR A 66 -12.40 -3.00 59.35
C THR A 66 -10.94 -2.62 59.57
N LYS A 67 -10.02 -3.47 59.10
CA LYS A 67 -8.58 -3.15 59.08
C LYS A 67 -8.25 -2.31 57.85
N GLU A 68 -8.30 -0.99 57.99
CA GLU A 68 -7.74 -0.07 57.00
C GLU A 68 -6.21 -0.10 57.08
N ARG A 69 -5.54 -0.34 55.94
CA ARG A 69 -4.08 -0.31 55.89
C ARG A 69 -3.62 1.08 55.49
N VAL A 70 -3.12 1.85 56.45
CA VAL A 70 -2.29 3.03 56.16
C VAL A 70 -0.90 2.50 55.81
N VAL A 71 -0.58 2.44 54.52
CA VAL A 71 0.75 2.03 54.07
C VAL A 71 1.69 3.23 54.24
N LEU A 72 2.66 3.10 55.14
CA LEU A 72 3.74 4.08 55.25
C LEU A 72 4.64 3.97 54.00
N PRO A 73 5.24 5.09 53.55
CA PRO A 73 6.20 5.05 52.45
C PRO A 73 7.33 4.06 52.79
N ASP A 74 7.73 3.28 51.79
CA ASP A 74 8.83 2.33 51.97
C ASP A 74 10.18 3.06 52.10
N THR A 75 11.18 2.32 52.58
CA THR A 75 12.53 2.85 52.80
C THR A 75 13.16 3.39 51.51
N THR A 76 12.80 2.82 50.36
CA THR A 76 13.25 3.27 49.05
C THR A 76 12.69 4.63 48.68
N THR A 77 11.40 4.87 48.91
CA THR A 77 10.71 6.13 48.64
C THR A 77 11.30 7.25 49.50
N ILE A 78 11.52 6.98 50.80
CA ILE A 78 12.12 7.94 51.72
C ILE A 78 13.57 8.28 51.31
N ALA A 79 14.36 7.28 50.91
CA ALA A 79 15.72 7.49 50.46
C ALA A 79 15.77 8.34 49.17
N GLN A 80 14.88 8.05 48.21
CA GLN A 80 14.76 8.83 46.99
C GLN A 80 14.41 10.30 47.28
N GLU A 81 13.39 10.55 48.10
CA GLU A 81 12.98 11.91 48.48
C GLU A 81 14.13 12.69 49.14
N LYS A 82 14.89 12.04 50.02
CA LYS A 82 16.06 12.66 50.64
C LYS A 82 17.14 13.03 49.61
N THR A 83 17.46 12.11 48.69
CA THR A 83 18.45 12.37 47.64
C THR A 83 18.03 13.50 46.70
N GLU A 84 16.74 13.57 46.38
CA GLU A 84 16.20 14.64 45.53
C GLU A 84 16.26 15.99 46.24
N THR A 85 15.90 16.02 47.52
CA THR A 85 15.98 17.24 48.35
C THR A 85 17.41 17.77 48.42
N GLU A 86 18.37 16.89 48.73
CA GLU A 86 19.80 17.26 48.78
C GLU A 86 20.31 17.77 47.41
N LEU A 87 19.85 17.17 46.31
CA LEU A 87 20.22 17.62 44.96
C LEU A 87 19.64 19.01 44.64
N ARG A 88 18.37 19.23 44.98
CA ARG A 88 17.69 20.53 44.77
C ARG A 88 18.37 21.64 45.56
N GLU A 89 18.74 21.39 46.81
CA GLU A 89 19.51 22.34 47.63
C GLU A 89 20.88 22.61 47.00
N ARG A 90 21.63 21.57 46.61
CA ARG A 90 22.95 21.75 45.99
C ARG A 90 22.90 22.59 44.71
N ILE A 91 21.89 22.39 43.87
CA ILE A 91 21.69 23.17 42.64
C ILE A 91 21.25 24.60 43.00
N GLY A 92 20.32 24.78 43.94
CA GLY A 92 19.84 26.09 44.38
C GLY A 92 20.95 26.96 44.98
N ASN A 93 21.89 26.34 45.68
CA ASN A 93 23.04 27.00 46.30
C ASN A 93 24.28 27.05 45.39
N PHE A 94 24.17 26.65 44.12
CA PHE A 94 25.29 26.65 43.19
C PHE A 94 25.69 28.09 42.82
N ASP A 95 26.90 28.48 43.21
CA ASP A 95 27.48 29.77 42.82
C ASP A 95 27.96 29.74 41.36
N LYS A 96 27.26 30.48 40.50
CA LYS A 96 27.58 30.63 39.07
C LYS A 96 28.95 31.28 38.84
N ASN A 97 29.51 32.00 39.82
CA ASN A 97 30.85 32.59 39.71
C ASN A 97 31.95 31.52 39.69
N ASN A 98 31.66 30.29 40.12
CA ASN A 98 32.58 29.15 40.00
C ASN A 98 32.66 28.60 38.57
N LEU A 99 31.76 29.02 37.66
CA LEU A 99 31.85 28.64 36.26
C LEU A 99 33.00 29.40 35.59
N LYS A 100 33.86 28.66 34.87
CA LYS A 100 34.92 29.27 34.08
C LYS A 100 34.29 30.11 32.97
N HIS A 101 34.66 31.39 32.92
CA HIS A 101 34.28 32.24 31.80
C HIS A 101 34.87 31.68 30.49
N THR A 102 34.02 31.53 29.48
CA THR A 102 34.42 31.15 28.14
C THR A 102 33.88 32.21 27.19
N GLN A 103 34.76 32.87 26.44
CA GLN A 103 34.35 33.79 25.38
C GLN A 103 34.02 32.97 24.12
N PRO A 104 32.76 32.98 23.64
CA PRO A 104 32.44 32.36 22.37
C PRO A 104 33.18 33.10 21.24
N GLN A 105 33.98 32.37 20.47
CA GLN A 105 34.66 32.89 19.28
C GLN A 105 33.79 32.59 18.06
N GLU A 106 33.13 33.62 17.52
CA GLU A 106 32.47 33.53 16.21
C GLU A 106 33.55 33.55 15.12
N LYS A 107 33.73 32.42 14.41
CA LYS A 107 34.65 32.36 13.28
C LYS A 107 34.01 32.98 12.05
N VAL A 108 34.10 34.30 11.92
CA VAL A 108 33.85 34.97 10.63
C VAL A 108 35.10 34.75 9.77
N VAL A 109 35.07 33.70 8.94
CA VAL A 109 36.15 33.47 7.97
C VAL A 109 35.91 34.40 6.80
N LEU A 110 36.79 35.38 6.62
CA LEU A 110 36.80 36.19 5.40
C LEU A 110 37.17 35.28 4.21
N PRO A 111 36.60 35.52 3.01
CA PRO A 111 37.04 34.84 1.80
C PRO A 111 38.56 34.95 1.65
N THR A 112 39.21 33.84 1.31
CA THR A 112 40.63 33.82 1.03
C THR A 112 40.93 34.51 -0.29
N GLY A 113 42.20 34.84 -0.53
CA GLY A 113 42.63 35.34 -1.83
C GLY A 113 42.32 34.37 -2.98
N GLU A 114 42.38 33.06 -2.72
CA GLU A 114 42.03 32.02 -3.71
C GLU A 114 40.54 32.05 -4.06
N ASP A 115 39.66 32.18 -3.07
CA ASP A 115 38.21 32.26 -3.28
C ASP A 115 37.85 33.43 -4.21
N VAL A 116 38.45 34.60 -3.97
CA VAL A 116 38.23 35.80 -4.80
C VAL A 116 38.78 35.62 -6.21
N GLN A 117 39.91 34.92 -6.38
CA GLN A 117 40.46 34.66 -7.72
C GLN A 117 39.61 33.66 -8.48
N GLN A 118 39.13 32.61 -7.83
CA GLN A 118 38.21 31.64 -8.44
C GLN A 118 36.89 32.32 -8.87
N GLU A 119 36.33 33.19 -8.03
CA GLU A 119 35.12 33.92 -8.39
C GLU A 119 35.36 34.84 -9.61
N LYS A 120 36.51 35.53 -9.66
CA LYS A 120 36.87 36.36 -10.82
C LYS A 120 36.98 35.55 -12.12
N THR A 121 37.65 34.41 -12.09
CA THR A 121 37.80 33.57 -13.29
C THR A 121 36.46 32.99 -13.74
N GLU A 122 35.59 32.60 -12.79
CA GLU A 122 34.26 32.12 -13.11
C GLU A 122 33.38 33.21 -13.73
N VAL A 123 33.40 34.43 -13.18
CA VAL A 123 32.66 35.57 -13.73
C VAL A 123 33.13 35.90 -15.14
N GLU A 124 34.44 35.90 -15.38
CA GLU A 124 35.02 36.16 -16.71
C GLU A 124 34.63 35.07 -17.72
N LEU A 125 34.68 33.80 -17.31
CA LEU A 125 34.26 32.67 -18.16
C LEU A 125 32.77 32.76 -18.52
N ARG A 126 31.91 33.02 -17.54
CA ARG A 126 30.45 33.17 -17.76
C ARG A 126 30.16 34.31 -18.72
N LYS A 127 30.86 35.44 -18.59
CA LYS A 127 30.75 36.57 -19.51
C LYS A 127 31.20 36.20 -20.92
N SER A 128 32.37 35.58 -21.06
CA SER A 128 32.92 35.14 -22.35
C SER A 128 31.98 34.18 -23.09
N ILE A 129 31.39 33.21 -22.38
CA ILE A 129 30.41 32.29 -22.96
C ILE A 129 29.10 33.01 -23.32
N GLY A 130 28.63 33.93 -22.47
CA GLY A 130 27.40 34.69 -22.70
C GLY A 130 27.49 35.66 -23.90
N GLU A 131 28.67 36.22 -24.14
CA GLU A 131 28.95 37.15 -25.25
C GLU A 131 29.47 36.43 -26.51
N PHE A 132 29.61 35.09 -26.46
CA PHE A 132 30.14 34.32 -27.58
C PHE A 132 29.19 34.34 -28.80
N ASP A 133 29.63 35.00 -29.86
CA ASP A 133 28.92 35.00 -31.14
C ASP A 133 29.14 33.67 -31.88
N LYS A 134 28.06 32.89 -32.03
CA LYS A 134 28.05 31.62 -32.78
C LYS A 134 28.43 31.79 -34.25
N ASN A 135 28.27 32.98 -34.83
CA ASN A 135 28.67 33.25 -36.21
C ASN A 135 30.20 33.20 -36.40
N ASN A 136 30.99 33.28 -35.32
CA ASN A 136 32.44 33.08 -35.36
C ASN A 136 32.84 31.60 -35.48
N LEU A 137 31.91 30.65 -35.34
CA LEU A 137 32.19 29.24 -35.58
C LEU A 137 32.35 29.00 -37.08
N LYS A 138 33.41 28.29 -37.46
CA LYS A 138 33.58 27.85 -38.84
C LYS A 138 32.46 26.88 -39.20
N HIS A 139 31.72 27.18 -40.27
CA HIS A 139 30.76 26.24 -40.83
C HIS A 139 31.48 24.96 -41.27
N GLN A 140 31.03 23.83 -40.76
CA GLN A 140 31.46 22.52 -41.23
C GLN A 140 30.32 21.91 -42.04
N GLN A 141 30.57 21.67 -43.32
CA GLN A 141 29.66 20.90 -44.15
C GLN A 141 29.81 19.43 -43.79
N VAL A 142 28.73 18.81 -43.33
CA VAL A 142 28.69 17.37 -43.02
C VAL A 142 28.11 16.67 -44.25
N ASP A 143 28.96 15.98 -45.01
CA ASP A 143 28.51 15.15 -46.12
C ASP A 143 28.20 13.74 -45.60
N GLU A 144 26.90 13.41 -45.50
CA GLU A 144 26.46 12.04 -45.27
C GLU A 144 26.77 11.20 -46.53
N LYS A 145 27.74 10.29 -46.44
CA LYS A 145 28.06 9.36 -47.53
C LYS A 145 27.05 8.22 -47.51
N ASN A 146 26.07 8.29 -48.40
CA ASN A 146 25.21 7.16 -48.74
C ASN A 146 25.65 6.58 -50.10
N PRO A 147 26.77 5.83 -50.17
CA PRO A 147 27.24 5.27 -51.42
C PRO A 147 26.23 4.25 -51.97
N LEU A 148 25.99 4.31 -53.27
CA LEU A 148 25.27 3.25 -53.97
C LEU A 148 26.02 1.91 -53.82
N PRO A 149 25.30 0.77 -53.84
CA PRO A 149 25.95 -0.54 -53.83
C PRO A 149 26.97 -0.66 -54.97
N SER A 150 28.08 -1.36 -54.72
CA SER A 150 29.12 -1.55 -55.74
C SER A 150 28.62 -2.45 -56.88
N THR A 151 29.24 -2.32 -58.05
CA THR A 151 28.94 -3.21 -59.20
C THR A 151 29.12 -4.68 -58.82
N GLU A 152 30.14 -5.01 -58.03
CA GLU A 152 30.36 -6.36 -57.52
C GLU A 152 29.20 -6.86 -56.64
N ALA A 153 28.65 -6.00 -55.77
CA ALA A 153 27.51 -6.37 -54.93
C ALA A 153 26.25 -6.64 -55.77
N ILE A 154 26.02 -5.81 -56.79
CA ILE A 154 24.89 -5.97 -57.73
C ILE A 154 25.05 -7.26 -58.55
N GLU A 155 26.26 -7.56 -59.04
CA GLU A 155 26.54 -8.78 -59.79
C GLU A 155 26.41 -10.03 -58.92
N ALA A 156 26.88 -9.97 -57.67
CA ALA A 156 26.73 -11.05 -56.71
C ALA A 156 25.25 -11.34 -56.40
N GLU A 157 24.46 -10.30 -56.14
CA GLU A 157 23.02 -10.41 -55.90
C GLU A 157 22.29 -11.00 -57.12
N LYS A 158 22.59 -10.50 -58.32
CA LYS A 158 22.00 -11.02 -59.56
C LYS A 158 22.33 -12.50 -59.78
N LYS A 159 23.58 -12.92 -59.53
CA LYS A 159 23.99 -14.32 -59.63
C LYS A 159 23.28 -15.20 -58.61
N GLU A 160 23.09 -14.71 -57.39
CA GLU A 160 22.34 -15.42 -56.35
C GLU A 160 20.87 -15.59 -56.75
N GLU A 161 20.24 -14.54 -57.28
CA GLU A 161 18.87 -14.62 -57.79
C GLU A 161 18.74 -15.62 -58.94
N GLU A 162 19.63 -15.58 -59.92
CA GLU A 162 19.65 -16.54 -61.03
C GLU A 162 19.82 -17.98 -60.53
N PHE A 163 20.67 -18.20 -59.54
CA PHE A 163 20.87 -19.50 -58.92
C PHE A 163 19.60 -19.99 -58.20
N LYS A 164 18.94 -19.12 -57.42
CA LYS A 164 17.66 -19.43 -56.77
C LYS A 164 16.59 -19.81 -57.79
N HIS A 165 16.41 -19.00 -58.83
CA HIS A 165 15.45 -19.28 -59.90
C HIS A 165 15.73 -20.62 -60.62
N SER A 166 17.00 -20.96 -60.85
CA SER A 166 17.40 -22.23 -61.47
C SER A 166 17.01 -23.45 -60.61
N ILE A 167 17.19 -23.35 -59.30
CA ILE A 167 16.77 -24.40 -58.36
C ILE A 167 15.24 -24.50 -58.32
N GLU A 168 14.54 -23.38 -58.22
CA GLU A 168 13.07 -23.35 -58.17
C GLU A 168 12.44 -23.92 -59.45
N GLY A 169 13.04 -23.64 -60.61
CA GLY A 169 12.62 -24.16 -61.92
C GLY A 169 13.07 -25.59 -62.23
N PHE A 170 13.80 -26.27 -61.34
CA PHE A 170 14.38 -27.57 -61.64
C PHE A 170 13.32 -28.67 -61.77
N ASN A 171 13.15 -29.19 -62.98
CA ASN A 171 12.23 -30.29 -63.25
C ASN A 171 12.78 -31.62 -62.72
N ARG A 172 12.36 -32.01 -61.51
CA ARG A 172 12.76 -33.28 -60.86
C ARG A 172 12.49 -34.53 -61.70
N LYS A 173 11.57 -34.48 -62.67
CA LYS A 173 11.28 -35.60 -63.58
C LYS A 173 12.35 -35.81 -64.66
N SER A 174 13.20 -34.81 -64.92
CA SER A 174 14.34 -34.94 -65.86
C SER A 174 15.52 -35.72 -65.28
N LEU A 175 15.51 -36.01 -63.98
CA LEU A 175 16.51 -36.87 -63.35
C LEU A 175 16.43 -38.27 -63.95
N LYS A 176 17.55 -38.73 -64.51
CA LYS A 176 17.68 -40.10 -65.03
C LYS A 176 17.41 -41.09 -63.91
N LYS A 177 16.59 -42.11 -64.17
CA LYS A 177 16.39 -43.21 -63.24
C LYS A 177 17.72 -43.96 -63.09
N ALA A 178 18.26 -43.96 -61.89
CA ALA A 178 19.39 -44.80 -61.52
C ALA A 178 18.82 -46.06 -60.85
N GLU A 179 19.19 -47.22 -61.36
CA GLU A 179 18.92 -48.49 -60.70
C GLU A 179 19.93 -48.65 -59.56
N THR A 180 19.45 -48.53 -58.33
CA THR A 180 20.29 -48.67 -57.14
C THR A 180 20.26 -50.13 -56.69
N ASP A 181 21.35 -50.85 -56.92
CA ASP A 181 21.54 -52.20 -56.40
C ASP A 181 21.82 -52.14 -54.89
N VAL A 182 20.76 -52.20 -54.08
CA VAL A 182 20.88 -52.36 -52.63
C VAL A 182 21.17 -53.83 -52.36
N LYS A 183 22.46 -54.20 -52.28
CA LYS A 183 22.86 -55.56 -51.89
C LYS A 183 22.41 -55.80 -50.44
N ASN A 184 21.39 -56.63 -50.27
CA ASN A 184 20.96 -57.14 -48.97
C ASN A 184 21.25 -58.65 -48.90
N PRO A 185 22.54 -59.08 -48.85
CA PRO A 185 22.89 -60.49 -48.84
C PRO A 185 22.37 -61.15 -47.56
N LEU A 186 21.68 -62.29 -47.72
CA LEU A 186 21.24 -63.09 -46.57
C LEU A 186 22.47 -63.69 -45.84
N PRO A 187 22.48 -63.73 -44.50
CA PRO A 187 23.60 -64.29 -43.74
C PRO A 187 23.88 -65.75 -44.13
N THR A 188 25.16 -66.11 -44.33
CA THR A 188 25.54 -67.49 -44.66
C THR A 188 25.39 -68.43 -43.47
N LYS A 189 25.31 -69.74 -43.73
CA LYS A 189 25.14 -70.75 -42.68
C LYS A 189 26.28 -70.72 -41.66
N GLU A 190 27.50 -70.37 -42.05
CA GLU A 190 28.61 -70.19 -41.10
C GLU A 190 28.32 -69.04 -40.13
N VAL A 191 27.87 -67.88 -40.62
CA VAL A 191 27.53 -66.70 -39.79
C VAL A 191 26.40 -67.05 -38.83
N ILE A 192 25.36 -67.74 -39.31
CA ILE A 192 24.24 -68.18 -38.47
C ILE A 192 24.69 -69.20 -37.41
N GLN A 193 25.60 -70.12 -37.74
CA GLN A 193 26.13 -71.09 -36.77
C GLN A 193 27.08 -70.45 -35.76
N GLN A 194 27.83 -69.45 -36.16
CA GLN A 194 28.72 -68.69 -35.28
C GLN A 194 27.88 -67.86 -34.28
N GLU A 195 26.80 -67.23 -34.72
CA GLU A 195 25.82 -66.58 -33.83
C GLU A 195 25.11 -67.59 -32.93
N LYS A 196 24.68 -68.76 -33.44
CA LYS A 196 24.07 -69.80 -32.60
C LYS A 196 25.02 -70.38 -31.54
N LYS A 197 26.33 -70.43 -31.82
CA LYS A 197 27.36 -70.81 -30.84
C LYS A 197 27.67 -69.69 -29.84
N ALA A 198 27.54 -68.43 -30.25
CA ALA A 198 27.68 -67.27 -29.37
C ALA A 198 26.42 -66.98 -28.53
N ALA A 199 25.29 -67.59 -28.88
CA ALA A 199 24.01 -67.46 -28.17
C ALA A 199 23.70 -68.64 -27.21
N LYS A 200 24.70 -69.46 -26.84
CA LYS A 200 24.57 -70.53 -25.83
C LYS A 200 25.47 -70.25 -24.62
#